data_AF-A0A0K1QEI0-F1
#
_entry.id   AF-A0A0K1QEI0-F1
#
_cell.length_a   1.000
_cell.length_b   1.000
_cell.length_c   1.000
_cell.angle_alpha   90.00
_cell.angle_beta   90.00
_cell.angle_gamma   90.00
#
_symmetry.space_group_name_H-M   'P 1'
#
loop_
_entity.id
_entity.type
_entity.pdbx_description
1 polymer ?
#
loop_
_entity_poly.entity_id
_entity_poly.type
_entity_poly.pdbx_seq_one_letter_code
_entity_poly.pdbx_strand_id
1 'polypeptide(L)'
;MACRGAAAIALAGGALLCFACGGASPPPAPAPTTPATETMDGGVDASASAAAVDLEAEHKQFITSCGNSAVSSADYCECAWGETRKVFSDEELSENRTDARKLEQARAKISSSCASKLPEDAVKQGFFSGCVADKPEMQPYCDCSWNEYRKKFSATELASADVVSDERFLSTRADVVKACSAKMPEQVARDGFVKGCSANEPRAEAFCACAWKELRKTSSAAEIEAGTFDKRAAISKADKACGKLKPSMKPGTATPPAGAPGTSGAQSK
;
A
#
# COMPACT_ATOMS: atom_id res chain seq x y z
N MET A 1 28.26 13.94 -3.92
CA MET A 1 27.48 13.24 -2.89
C MET A 1 26.01 13.36 -3.24
N ALA A 2 25.49 12.37 -3.95
CA ALA A 2 24.11 12.37 -4.42
C ALA A 2 23.23 11.79 -3.31
N CYS A 3 22.37 12.61 -2.70
CA CYS A 3 21.19 12.12 -2.01
C CYS A 3 20.25 11.52 -3.07
N ARG A 4 20.58 10.31 -3.54
CA ARG A 4 19.67 9.43 -4.27
C ARG A 4 18.74 8.76 -3.26
N GLY A 5 18.01 9.58 -2.52
CA GLY A 5 16.78 9.16 -1.85
C GLY A 5 15.67 9.52 -2.80
N ALA A 6 15.42 8.66 -3.79
CA ALA A 6 14.09 8.61 -4.37
C ALA A 6 13.17 8.20 -3.22
N ALA A 7 12.68 9.18 -2.45
CA ALA A 7 11.36 9.06 -1.89
C ALA A 7 10.43 9.03 -3.10
N ALA A 8 10.35 7.85 -3.73
CA ALA A 8 9.10 7.38 -4.23
C ALA A 8 8.18 7.54 -3.03
N ILE A 9 7.41 8.63 -3.03
CA ILE A 9 6.06 8.54 -2.51
C ILE A 9 5.47 7.46 -3.40
N ALA A 10 5.70 6.20 -3.00
CA ALA A 10 4.67 5.22 -3.10
C ALA A 10 3.47 5.97 -2.52
N LEU A 11 2.63 6.48 -3.42
CA LEU A 11 1.22 6.22 -3.29
C LEU A 11 1.23 4.74 -2.93
N ALA A 12 1.24 4.48 -1.62
CA ALA A 12 1.24 3.16 -1.09
C ALA A 12 0.02 2.62 -1.76
N GLY A 13 0.25 1.83 -2.82
CA GLY A 13 -0.78 1.05 -3.46
C GLY A 13 -1.45 0.46 -2.26
N GLY A 14 -2.72 0.84 -2.09
CA GLY A 14 -3.54 0.40 -0.98
C GLY A 14 -3.55 -1.11 -1.10
N ALA A 15 -2.53 -1.69 -0.49
CA ALA A 15 -2.52 -2.98 0.10
C ALA A 15 -3.63 -2.87 1.14
N LEU A 16 -4.86 -2.99 0.64
CA LEU A 16 -5.96 -3.65 1.32
C LEU A 16 -5.44 -5.05 1.70
N LEU A 17 -4.57 -5.06 2.70
CA LEU A 17 -4.22 -6.21 3.49
C LEU A 17 -5.42 -6.45 4.38
N CYS A 18 -6.09 -7.59 4.19
CA CYS A 18 -6.08 -8.66 5.18
C CYS A 18 -7.11 -9.73 4.81
N PHE A 19 -6.64 -10.80 4.17
CA PHE A 19 -7.13 -12.14 4.50
C PHE A 19 -5.93 -12.99 4.92
N ALA A 20 -5.41 -12.68 6.10
CA ALA A 20 -4.83 -13.71 6.94
C ALA A 20 -5.99 -14.32 7.75
N CYS A 21 -6.67 -15.32 7.19
CA CYS A 21 -7.44 -16.28 7.99
C CYS A 21 -6.43 -17.19 8.73
N GLY A 22 -5.73 -16.62 9.71
CA GLY A 22 -4.99 -17.36 10.73
C GLY A 22 -5.82 -17.35 12.00
N GLY A 23 -6.74 -18.30 12.12
CA GLY A 23 -7.48 -18.51 13.36
C GLY A 23 -6.51 -18.83 14.50
N ALA A 24 -6.24 -17.85 15.37
CA ALA A 24 -5.65 -18.10 16.67
C ALA A 24 -6.72 -18.78 17.54
N SER A 25 -6.64 -20.10 17.69
CA SER A 25 -7.39 -20.82 18.71
C SER A 25 -7.05 -20.26 20.09
N PRO A 26 -8.03 -19.95 20.96
CA PRO A 26 -7.75 -19.59 22.34
C PRO A 26 -7.06 -20.76 23.07
N PRO A 27 -6.20 -20.48 24.08
CA PRO A 27 -5.53 -21.53 24.84
C PRO A 27 -6.57 -22.44 25.53
N PRO A 28 -6.37 -23.76 25.54
CA PRO A 28 -7.29 -24.66 26.21
C PRO A 28 -7.28 -24.40 27.72
N ALA A 29 -8.49 -24.23 28.27
CA ALA A 29 -8.70 -24.28 29.71
C ALA A 29 -8.30 -25.66 30.25
N PRO A 30 -7.65 -25.75 31.42
CA PRO A 30 -7.31 -27.05 32.02
C PRO A 30 -8.59 -27.77 32.45
N ALA A 31 -8.89 -28.90 31.79
CA ALA A 31 -9.94 -29.81 32.20
C ALA A 31 -9.37 -30.93 33.09
N PRO A 32 -10.15 -31.42 34.08
CA PRO A 32 -9.68 -32.27 35.16
C PRO A 32 -9.48 -33.74 34.73
N THR A 33 -8.50 -34.36 35.37
CA THR A 33 -8.11 -35.77 35.31
C THR A 33 -9.24 -36.71 35.77
N THR A 34 -9.71 -37.64 34.94
CA THR A 34 -10.14 -39.01 35.32
C THR A 34 -10.40 -39.91 34.07
N PRO A 35 -10.55 -41.25 34.18
CA PRO A 35 -9.59 -42.22 33.65
C PRO A 35 -10.11 -43.09 32.50
N ALA A 36 -9.20 -43.95 32.01
CA ALA A 36 -9.33 -44.92 30.92
C ALA A 36 -10.62 -45.77 30.89
N THR A 37 -11.07 -46.07 29.68
CA THR A 37 -11.84 -47.30 29.35
C THR A 37 -11.55 -47.70 27.89
N GLU A 38 -11.68 -48.99 27.65
CA GLU A 38 -11.11 -49.88 26.64
C GLU A 38 -11.51 -49.68 25.17
N THR A 39 -10.54 -50.02 24.31
CA THR A 39 -10.59 -50.87 23.11
C THR A 39 -11.95 -51.13 22.44
N MET A 40 -12.07 -50.73 21.17
CA MET A 40 -12.57 -51.63 20.12
C MET A 40 -11.88 -51.35 18.78
N ASP A 41 -11.27 -52.42 18.27
CA ASP A 41 -10.70 -52.59 16.95
C ASP A 41 -11.85 -52.66 15.93
N GLY A 42 -11.89 -51.70 15.01
CA GLY A 42 -12.94 -51.58 14.00
C GLY A 42 -12.33 -51.02 12.73
N GLY A 43 -11.86 -51.92 11.87
CA GLY A 43 -11.38 -51.61 10.53
C GLY A 43 -12.45 -50.87 9.73
N VAL A 44 -12.13 -49.65 9.33
CA VAL A 44 -12.76 -48.96 8.21
C VAL A 44 -11.68 -48.73 7.17
N ASP A 45 -11.91 -49.35 6.01
CA ASP A 45 -11.22 -49.10 4.76
C ASP A 45 -10.90 -47.61 4.62
N ALA A 46 -9.61 -47.28 4.73
CA ALA A 46 -9.07 -46.04 4.22
C ALA A 46 -9.07 -46.12 2.70
N SER A 47 -10.27 -46.09 2.12
CA SER A 47 -10.43 -45.69 0.73
C SER A 47 -10.13 -44.20 0.72
N ALA A 48 -8.87 -43.89 0.39
CA ALA A 48 -8.40 -42.57 0.04
C ALA A 48 -9.15 -42.11 -1.22
N SER A 49 -10.42 -41.79 -1.07
CA SER A 49 -11.13 -40.94 -1.99
C SER A 49 -10.51 -39.56 -1.75
N ALA A 50 -9.66 -39.14 -2.69
CA ALA A 50 -9.24 -37.75 -2.80
C ALA A 50 -10.52 -36.91 -2.67
N ALA A 51 -10.68 -36.26 -1.51
CA ALA A 51 -11.86 -35.47 -1.23
C ALA A 51 -11.96 -34.45 -2.36
N ALA A 52 -12.94 -34.64 -3.24
CA ALA A 52 -13.22 -33.68 -4.28
C ALA A 52 -13.47 -32.37 -3.55
N VAL A 53 -12.55 -31.43 -3.71
CA VAL A 53 -12.61 -30.11 -3.12
C VAL A 53 -13.97 -29.52 -3.49
N ASP A 54 -14.73 -29.10 -2.49
CA ASP A 54 -15.98 -28.39 -2.73
C ASP A 54 -15.66 -26.95 -3.19
N LEU A 55 -15.40 -26.82 -4.49
CA LEU A 55 -15.11 -25.54 -5.13
C LEU A 55 -16.26 -24.53 -5.00
N GLU A 56 -17.49 -25.00 -4.83
CA GLU A 56 -18.64 -24.14 -4.62
C GLU A 56 -18.59 -23.51 -3.21
N ALA A 57 -18.20 -24.28 -2.19
CA ALA A 57 -17.98 -23.76 -0.85
C ALA A 57 -16.85 -22.71 -0.82
N GLU A 58 -15.72 -22.98 -1.50
CA GLU A 58 -14.60 -22.04 -1.62
C GLU A 58 -15.01 -20.75 -2.37
N HIS A 59 -15.74 -20.88 -3.47
CA HIS A 59 -16.28 -19.73 -4.20
C HIS A 59 -17.19 -18.89 -3.31
N LYS A 60 -18.15 -19.52 -2.63
CA LYS A 60 -19.08 -18.82 -1.75
C LYS A 60 -18.36 -18.13 -0.58
N GLN A 61 -17.35 -18.78 -0.01
CA GLN A 61 -16.51 -18.17 1.02
C GLN A 61 -15.73 -16.98 0.45
N PHE A 62 -15.14 -17.10 -0.74
CA PHE A 62 -14.44 -16.01 -1.41
C PHE A 62 -15.36 -14.81 -1.67
N ILE A 63 -16.55 -15.03 -2.23
CA ILE A 63 -17.50 -13.94 -2.52
C ILE A 63 -17.99 -13.29 -1.23
N THR A 64 -18.30 -14.06 -0.20
CA THR A 64 -18.70 -13.53 1.12
C THR A 64 -17.58 -12.69 1.72
N SER A 65 -16.36 -13.22 1.71
CA SER A 65 -15.14 -12.58 2.19
C SER A 65 -14.85 -11.27 1.44
N CYS A 66 -14.89 -11.32 0.11
CA CYS A 66 -14.69 -10.18 -0.77
C CYS A 66 -15.79 -9.10 -0.58
N GLY A 67 -17.05 -9.50 -0.49
CA GLY A 67 -18.18 -8.58 -0.28
C GLY A 67 -18.18 -7.90 1.10
N ASN A 68 -17.57 -8.53 2.10
CA ASN A 68 -17.35 -7.96 3.44
C ASN A 68 -16.16 -6.99 3.49
N SER A 69 -15.33 -6.95 2.45
CA SER A 69 -14.26 -5.95 2.32
C SER A 69 -14.83 -4.59 1.90
N ALA A 70 -13.98 -3.55 1.83
CA ALA A 70 -14.39 -2.21 1.36
C ALA A 70 -14.92 -2.19 -0.08
N VAL A 71 -14.80 -3.29 -0.82
CA VAL A 71 -15.29 -3.46 -2.19
C VAL A 71 -16.59 -4.27 -2.15
N SER A 72 -17.68 -3.66 -1.67
CA SER A 72 -19.01 -4.29 -1.66
C SER A 72 -19.59 -4.34 -3.08
N SER A 73 -18.97 -5.11 -3.98
CA SER A 73 -19.39 -5.28 -5.38
C SER A 73 -19.35 -6.75 -5.75
N ALA A 74 -20.53 -7.37 -5.86
CA ALA A 74 -20.68 -8.75 -6.27
C ALA A 74 -20.00 -9.00 -7.63
N ASP A 75 -20.22 -8.11 -8.61
CA ASP A 75 -19.60 -8.19 -9.95
C ASP A 75 -18.07 -8.18 -9.90
N TYR A 76 -17.48 -7.36 -9.03
CA TYR A 76 -16.03 -7.34 -8.86
C TYR A 76 -15.54 -8.65 -8.24
N CYS A 77 -16.21 -9.13 -7.19
CA CYS A 77 -15.84 -10.37 -6.51
C CYS A 77 -15.95 -11.59 -7.43
N GLU A 78 -16.99 -11.66 -8.26
CA GLU A 78 -17.15 -12.72 -9.26
C GLU A 78 -16.04 -12.66 -10.34
N CYS A 79 -15.73 -11.46 -10.83
CA CYS A 79 -14.63 -11.28 -11.75
C CYS A 79 -13.29 -11.69 -11.12
N ALA A 80 -13.04 -11.27 -9.88
CA ALA A 80 -11.80 -11.55 -9.17
C ALA A 80 -11.61 -13.05 -8.91
N TRP A 81 -12.69 -13.75 -8.56
CA TRP A 81 -12.70 -15.21 -8.45
C TRP A 81 -12.33 -15.88 -9.78
N GLY A 82 -12.98 -15.45 -10.87
CA GLY A 82 -12.71 -15.94 -12.22
C GLY A 82 -11.25 -15.75 -12.66
N GLU A 83 -10.65 -14.59 -12.37
CA GLU A 83 -9.24 -14.33 -12.67
C GLU A 83 -8.28 -15.14 -11.77
N THR A 84 -8.65 -15.36 -10.50
CA THR A 84 -7.85 -16.15 -9.56
C THR A 84 -7.77 -17.61 -10.02
N ARG A 85 -8.88 -18.20 -10.46
CA ARG A 85 -8.93 -19.57 -11.02
C ARG A 85 -8.15 -19.74 -12.33
N LYS A 86 -7.80 -18.65 -13.02
CA LYS A 86 -6.90 -18.70 -14.18
C LYS A 86 -5.42 -18.73 -13.79
N VAL A 87 -5.08 -18.63 -12.50
CA VAL A 87 -3.71 -18.59 -12.00
C VAL A 87 -3.41 -19.73 -11.04
N PHE A 88 -4.39 -20.10 -10.20
CA PHE A 88 -4.32 -21.21 -9.28
C PHE A 88 -5.12 -22.41 -9.80
N SER A 89 -4.60 -23.62 -9.61
CA SER A 89 -5.41 -24.83 -9.83
C SER A 89 -6.44 -24.98 -8.71
N ASP A 90 -7.46 -25.80 -8.97
CA ASP A 90 -8.51 -26.09 -8.00
C ASP A 90 -7.93 -26.76 -6.72
N GLU A 91 -6.90 -27.60 -6.87
CA GLU A 91 -6.17 -28.18 -5.73
C GLU A 91 -5.41 -27.12 -4.92
N GLU A 92 -4.74 -26.18 -5.59
CA GLU A 92 -3.97 -25.13 -4.90
C GLU A 92 -4.85 -24.18 -4.07
N LEU A 93 -6.05 -23.88 -4.57
CA LEU A 93 -7.05 -23.11 -3.84
C LEU A 93 -7.50 -23.84 -2.57
N SER A 94 -7.67 -25.16 -2.65
CA SER A 94 -8.11 -25.99 -1.52
C SER A 94 -7.08 -26.18 -0.41
N GLU A 95 -5.79 -26.23 -0.77
CA GLU A 95 -4.71 -26.45 0.18
C GLU A 95 -4.29 -25.17 0.92
N ASN A 96 -4.94 -24.03 0.62
CA ASN A 96 -4.56 -22.70 1.10
C ASN A 96 -3.06 -22.40 0.87
N ARG A 97 -2.46 -23.00 -0.16
CA ARG A 97 -1.03 -22.85 -0.45
C ARG A 97 -0.79 -21.51 -1.14
N THR A 98 -0.13 -20.63 -0.41
CA THR A 98 0.09 -19.27 -0.86
C THR A 98 1.43 -19.13 -1.57
N ASP A 99 1.48 -19.39 -2.88
CA ASP A 99 2.63 -18.99 -3.72
C ASP A 99 2.56 -17.47 -3.94
N ALA A 100 3.51 -16.73 -3.37
CA ALA A 100 3.59 -15.28 -3.45
C ALA A 100 3.66 -14.77 -4.91
N ARG A 101 4.35 -15.48 -5.81
CA ARG A 101 4.45 -15.11 -7.22
C ARG A 101 3.11 -15.29 -7.93
N LYS A 102 2.40 -16.39 -7.66
CA LYS A 102 1.05 -16.60 -8.20
C LYS A 102 0.05 -15.58 -7.65
N LEU A 103 0.16 -15.21 -6.37
CA LEU A 103 -0.66 -14.13 -5.81
C LEU A 103 -0.42 -12.80 -6.53
N GLU A 104 0.82 -12.41 -6.76
CA GLU A 104 1.13 -11.18 -7.50
C GLU A 104 0.59 -11.25 -8.93
N GLN A 105 0.69 -12.41 -9.60
CA GLN A 105 0.11 -12.61 -10.92
C GLN A 105 -1.43 -12.50 -10.90
N ALA A 106 -2.09 -13.10 -9.92
CA ALA A 106 -3.54 -13.00 -9.76
C ALA A 106 -3.95 -11.55 -9.49
N ARG A 107 -3.26 -10.84 -8.59
CA ARG A 107 -3.51 -9.42 -8.31
C ARG A 107 -3.41 -8.56 -9.58
N ALA A 108 -2.36 -8.76 -10.38
CA ALA A 108 -2.19 -8.03 -11.64
C ALA A 108 -3.30 -8.33 -12.67
N LYS A 109 -3.77 -9.59 -12.75
CA LYS A 109 -4.90 -9.97 -13.63
C LYS A 109 -6.22 -9.39 -13.14
N ILE A 110 -6.47 -9.44 -11.83
CA ILE A 110 -7.69 -8.91 -11.21
C ILE A 110 -7.74 -7.38 -11.38
N SER A 111 -6.64 -6.67 -11.10
CA SER A 111 -6.62 -5.21 -11.25
C SER A 111 -6.85 -4.77 -12.70
N SER A 112 -6.25 -5.45 -13.67
CA SER A 112 -6.42 -5.11 -15.09
C SER A 112 -7.80 -5.52 -15.65
N SER A 113 -8.32 -6.68 -15.26
CA SER A 113 -9.55 -7.24 -15.85
C SER A 113 -10.83 -6.81 -15.12
N CYS A 114 -10.74 -6.59 -13.81
CA CYS A 114 -11.90 -6.37 -12.94
C CYS A 114 -12.06 -4.93 -12.46
N ALA A 115 -11.11 -4.03 -12.68
CA ALA A 115 -11.22 -2.64 -12.20
C ALA A 115 -12.46 -1.90 -12.75
N SER A 116 -12.96 -2.27 -13.92
CA SER A 116 -14.20 -1.70 -14.49
C SER A 116 -15.47 -2.10 -13.73
N LYS A 117 -15.40 -3.14 -12.87
CA LYS A 117 -16.49 -3.63 -12.02
C LYS A 117 -16.49 -3.00 -10.61
N LEU A 118 -15.51 -2.15 -10.31
CA LEU A 118 -15.45 -1.42 -9.05
C LEU A 118 -16.46 -0.27 -9.07
N PRO A 119 -17.32 -0.16 -8.04
CA PRO A 119 -18.17 1.01 -7.89
C PRO A 119 -17.30 2.22 -7.59
N GLU A 120 -17.68 3.40 -8.12
CA GLU A 120 -16.91 4.63 -7.95
C GLU A 120 -16.71 4.96 -6.46
N ASP A 121 -17.69 4.69 -5.61
CA ASP A 121 -17.57 4.91 -4.16
C ASP A 121 -16.49 4.05 -3.51
N ALA A 122 -16.29 2.81 -3.96
CA ALA A 122 -15.20 1.97 -3.46
C ALA A 122 -13.83 2.50 -3.91
N VAL A 123 -13.71 2.95 -5.17
CA VAL A 123 -12.48 3.59 -5.67
C VAL A 123 -12.19 4.86 -4.87
N LYS A 124 -13.21 5.70 -4.67
CA LYS A 124 -13.10 6.92 -3.89
C LYS A 124 -12.67 6.59 -2.46
N GLN A 125 -13.34 5.64 -1.79
CA GLN A 125 -12.95 5.24 -0.44
C GLN A 125 -11.49 4.75 -0.37
N GLY A 126 -11.03 3.97 -1.36
CA GLY A 126 -9.63 3.56 -1.47
C GLY A 126 -8.68 4.75 -1.61
N PHE A 127 -9.01 5.72 -2.48
CA PHE A 127 -8.25 6.96 -2.63
C PHE A 127 -8.17 7.74 -1.30
N PHE A 128 -9.28 7.89 -0.59
CA PHE A 128 -9.33 8.63 0.67
C PHE A 128 -8.58 7.89 1.78
N SER A 129 -8.69 6.58 1.87
CA SER A 129 -7.93 5.77 2.82
C SER A 129 -6.42 5.95 2.64
N GLY A 130 -5.93 6.03 1.39
CA GLY A 130 -4.52 6.27 1.11
C GLY A 130 -4.09 7.73 1.31
N CYS A 131 -4.94 8.68 0.93
CA CYS A 131 -4.62 10.11 0.97
C CYS A 131 -4.70 10.70 2.39
N VAL A 132 -5.73 10.33 3.15
CA VAL A 132 -5.92 10.76 4.54
C VAL A 132 -5.01 9.96 5.47
N ALA A 133 -4.91 8.65 5.22
CA ALA A 133 -4.19 7.71 6.09
C ALA A 133 -4.60 7.90 7.56
N ASP A 134 -3.65 8.26 8.43
CA ASP A 134 -3.84 8.53 9.86
C ASP A 134 -4.05 10.02 10.19
N LYS A 135 -4.23 10.88 9.19
CA LYS A 135 -4.26 12.34 9.33
C LYS A 135 -5.59 12.93 8.83
N PRO A 136 -6.67 12.92 9.64
CA PRO A 136 -7.99 13.39 9.23
C PRO A 136 -8.01 14.84 8.72
N GLU A 137 -7.06 15.67 9.14
CA GLU A 137 -6.90 17.05 8.67
C GLU A 137 -6.60 17.13 7.16
N MET A 138 -6.10 16.05 6.54
CA MET A 138 -5.86 15.96 5.09
C MET A 138 -7.14 15.86 4.27
N GLN A 139 -8.29 15.57 4.90
CA GLN A 139 -9.57 15.37 4.22
C GLN A 139 -9.88 16.46 3.18
N PRO A 140 -9.78 17.77 3.46
CA PRO A 140 -10.09 18.82 2.48
C PRO A 140 -9.16 18.82 1.26
N TYR A 141 -7.89 18.46 1.46
CA TYR A 141 -6.92 18.32 0.36
C TYR A 141 -7.22 17.09 -0.50
N CYS A 142 -7.57 15.97 0.14
CA CYS A 142 -7.96 14.73 -0.52
C CYS A 142 -9.25 14.90 -1.32
N ASP A 143 -10.27 15.55 -0.76
CA ASP A 143 -11.52 15.90 -1.46
C ASP A 143 -11.25 16.73 -2.72
N CYS A 144 -10.43 17.77 -2.60
CA CYS A 144 -10.04 18.59 -3.75
C CYS A 144 -9.30 17.74 -4.80
N SER A 145 -8.28 16.98 -4.37
CA SER A 145 -7.42 16.21 -5.27
C SER A 145 -8.21 15.15 -6.03
N TRP A 146 -9.13 14.44 -5.34
CA TRP A 146 -10.04 13.49 -5.98
C TRP A 146 -10.84 14.14 -7.11
N ASN A 147 -11.47 15.28 -6.82
CA ASN A 147 -12.29 15.99 -7.81
C ASN A 147 -11.45 16.48 -9.00
N GLU A 148 -10.24 16.99 -8.77
CA GLU A 148 -9.34 17.41 -9.86
C GLU A 148 -8.85 16.23 -10.71
N TYR A 149 -8.51 15.09 -10.09
CA TYR A 149 -8.17 13.88 -10.84
C TYR A 149 -9.37 13.35 -11.62
N ARG A 150 -10.58 13.35 -11.06
CA ARG A 150 -11.80 12.88 -11.75
C ARG A 150 -12.18 13.70 -12.98
N LYS A 151 -11.74 14.96 -13.09
CA LYS A 151 -11.88 15.75 -14.32
C LYS A 151 -11.01 15.22 -15.48
N LYS A 152 -9.94 14.48 -15.17
CA LYS A 152 -8.93 14.02 -16.14
C LYS A 152 -8.93 12.50 -16.35
N PHE A 153 -9.42 11.74 -15.37
CA PHE A 153 -9.41 10.28 -15.32
C PHE A 153 -10.76 9.74 -14.84
N SER A 154 -11.18 8.62 -15.43
CA SER A 154 -12.28 7.80 -14.90
C SER A 154 -11.94 7.21 -13.52
N ALA A 155 -12.94 6.82 -12.74
CA ALA A 155 -12.70 6.11 -11.47
C ALA A 155 -11.93 4.81 -11.72
N THR A 156 -12.27 4.06 -12.78
CA THR A 156 -11.55 2.85 -13.17
C THR A 156 -10.07 3.11 -13.49
N GLU A 157 -9.75 4.18 -14.23
CA GLU A 157 -8.35 4.59 -14.47
C GLU A 157 -7.64 4.89 -13.14
N LEU A 158 -8.28 5.59 -12.20
CA LEU A 158 -7.70 5.90 -10.89
C LEU A 158 -7.52 4.68 -9.98
N ALA A 159 -8.25 3.59 -10.23
CA ALA A 159 -8.09 2.32 -9.55
C ALA A 159 -6.95 1.46 -10.12
N SER A 160 -6.41 1.82 -11.29
CA SER A 160 -5.36 1.05 -11.98
C SER A 160 -3.96 1.50 -11.57
N ALA A 161 -3.16 0.56 -11.05
CA ALA A 161 -1.75 0.79 -10.71
C ALA A 161 -0.91 1.24 -11.92
N ASP A 162 -1.22 0.70 -13.10
CA ASP A 162 -0.50 1.03 -14.33
C ASP A 162 -0.76 2.48 -14.75
N VAL A 163 -2.02 2.94 -14.62
CA VAL A 163 -2.37 4.32 -14.96
C VAL A 163 -1.77 5.31 -13.96
N VAL A 164 -1.86 5.05 -12.66
CA VAL A 164 -1.32 5.98 -11.65
C VAL A 164 0.22 6.04 -11.65
N SER A 165 0.89 5.10 -12.32
CA SER A 165 2.33 5.10 -12.53
C SER A 165 2.76 5.59 -13.92
N ASP A 166 1.82 5.83 -14.83
CA ASP A 166 2.12 6.29 -16.19
C ASP A 166 2.52 7.78 -16.24
N GLU A 167 3.20 8.16 -17.33
CA GLU A 167 3.65 9.55 -17.51
C GLU A 167 2.49 10.54 -17.64
N ARG A 168 1.33 10.11 -18.16
CA ARG A 168 0.14 10.97 -18.30
C ARG A 168 -0.37 11.35 -16.91
N PHE A 169 -0.59 10.41 -16.01
CA PHE A 169 -0.97 10.65 -14.63
C PHE A 169 0.08 11.48 -13.91
N LEU A 170 1.36 11.09 -13.98
CA LEU A 170 2.44 11.81 -13.32
C LEU A 170 2.55 13.27 -13.76
N SER A 171 2.35 13.56 -15.05
CA SER A 171 2.36 14.93 -15.59
C SER A 171 1.22 15.79 -15.04
N THR A 172 0.07 15.19 -14.69
CA THR A 172 -1.08 15.93 -14.14
C THR A 172 -0.94 16.27 -12.66
N ARG A 173 -0.05 15.60 -11.92
CA ARG A 173 0.10 15.78 -10.47
C ARG A 173 0.42 17.21 -10.10
N ALA A 174 1.31 17.88 -10.84
CA ALA A 174 1.69 19.26 -10.56
C ALA A 174 0.48 20.22 -10.64
N ASP A 175 -0.39 20.04 -11.63
CA ASP A 175 -1.60 20.85 -11.78
C ASP A 175 -2.58 20.61 -10.63
N VAL A 176 -2.79 19.35 -10.24
CA VAL A 176 -3.70 18.99 -9.14
C VAL A 176 -3.18 19.54 -7.82
N VAL A 177 -1.89 19.36 -7.54
CA VAL A 177 -1.23 19.89 -6.33
C VAL A 177 -1.36 21.42 -6.29
N LYS A 178 -1.15 22.10 -7.42
CA LYS A 178 -1.29 23.55 -7.51
C LYS A 178 -2.74 23.98 -7.24
N ALA A 179 -3.72 23.34 -7.88
CA ALA A 179 -5.14 23.63 -7.70
C ALA A 179 -5.62 23.42 -6.25
N CYS A 180 -5.10 22.39 -5.58
CA CYS A 180 -5.50 22.02 -4.22
C CYS A 180 -4.58 22.57 -3.12
N SER A 181 -3.55 23.33 -3.48
CA SER A 181 -2.50 23.78 -2.55
C SER A 181 -3.03 24.52 -1.32
N ALA A 182 -4.08 25.33 -1.48
CA ALA A 182 -4.70 26.08 -0.38
C ALA A 182 -5.45 25.19 0.64
N LYS A 183 -5.71 23.92 0.30
CA LYS A 183 -6.37 22.95 1.18
C LYS A 183 -5.39 22.06 1.95
N MET A 184 -4.09 22.14 1.64
CA MET A 184 -3.05 21.38 2.35
C MET A 184 -2.84 21.93 3.75
N PRO A 185 -3.02 21.13 4.82
CA PRO A 185 -2.72 21.57 6.17
C PRO A 185 -1.21 21.76 6.36
N GLU A 186 -0.78 23.00 6.57
CA GLU A 186 0.64 23.37 6.69
C GLU A 186 1.39 22.53 7.74
N GLN A 187 0.76 22.31 8.90
CA GLN A 187 1.37 21.56 10.00
C GLN A 187 1.57 20.08 9.64
N VAL A 188 0.59 19.45 8.98
CA VAL A 188 0.67 18.06 8.53
C VAL A 188 1.82 17.86 7.53
N ALA A 189 1.93 18.75 6.54
CA ALA A 189 2.98 18.70 5.54
C ALA A 189 4.37 18.98 6.15
N ARG A 190 4.47 19.92 7.08
CA ARG A 190 5.70 20.19 7.83
C ARG A 190 6.15 18.96 8.62
N ASP A 191 5.23 18.35 9.37
CA ASP A 191 5.55 17.21 10.22
C ASP A 191 5.93 15.98 9.37
N GLY A 192 5.22 15.76 8.25
CA GLY A 192 5.59 14.76 7.25
C GLY A 192 6.99 14.98 6.69
N PHE A 193 7.29 16.21 6.26
CA PHE A 193 8.60 16.59 5.75
C PHE A 193 9.71 16.39 6.77
N VAL A 194 9.55 16.90 8.00
CA VAL A 194 10.58 16.81 9.04
C VAL A 194 10.81 15.34 9.40
N LYS A 195 9.74 14.57 9.66
CA LYS A 195 9.81 13.14 9.96
C LYS A 195 10.53 12.37 8.85
N GLY A 196 10.20 12.61 7.59
CA GLY A 196 10.85 11.96 6.45
C GLY A 196 12.32 12.38 6.29
N CYS A 197 12.61 13.67 6.45
CA CYS A 197 13.96 14.22 6.34
C CYS A 197 14.91 13.73 7.44
N SER A 198 14.42 13.56 8.67
CA SER A 198 15.21 13.06 9.82
C SER A 198 15.11 11.55 10.04
N ALA A 199 14.43 10.81 9.16
CA ALA A 199 14.12 9.39 9.36
C ALA A 199 15.36 8.52 9.63
N ASN A 200 16.48 8.84 8.98
CA ASN A 200 17.74 8.09 9.11
C ASN A 200 18.77 8.78 10.03
N GLU A 201 18.47 9.97 10.53
CA GLU A 201 19.38 10.77 11.36
C GLU A 201 18.56 11.68 12.26
N PRO A 202 18.22 11.25 13.49
CA PRO A 202 17.41 12.06 14.42
C PRO A 202 18.03 13.42 14.72
N ARG A 203 19.37 13.53 14.70
CA ARG A 203 20.08 14.81 14.90
C ARG A 203 19.89 15.79 13.74
N ALA A 204 19.31 15.36 12.62
CA ALA A 204 19.00 16.22 11.49
C ALA A 204 17.71 17.03 11.69
N GLU A 205 16.95 16.85 12.78
CA GLU A 205 15.67 17.56 12.99
C GLU A 205 15.80 19.09 12.86
N ALA A 206 16.83 19.69 13.46
CA ALA A 206 17.10 21.12 13.36
C ALA A 206 17.40 21.57 11.91
N PHE A 207 18.18 20.77 11.18
CA PHE A 207 18.44 20.99 9.75
C PHE A 207 17.15 20.88 8.94
N CYS A 208 16.34 19.85 9.16
CA CYS A 208 15.09 19.60 8.45
C CYS A 208 14.05 20.70 8.72
N ALA A 209 13.90 21.15 9.97
CA ALA A 209 13.04 22.27 10.31
C ALA A 209 13.49 23.58 9.64
N CYS A 210 14.80 23.81 9.54
CA CYS A 210 15.36 24.94 8.80
C CYS A 210 15.09 24.80 7.29
N ALA A 211 15.36 23.62 6.71
CA ALA A 211 15.13 23.35 5.29
C ALA A 211 13.67 23.56 4.90
N TRP A 212 12.71 23.11 5.71
CA TRP A 212 11.29 23.40 5.52
C TRP A 212 11.01 24.90 5.38
N LYS A 213 11.51 25.72 6.31
CA LYS A 213 11.34 27.18 6.27
C LYS A 213 11.92 27.80 4.99
N GLU A 214 13.07 27.31 4.53
CA GLU A 214 13.69 27.79 3.29
C GLU A 214 12.91 27.36 2.04
N LEU A 215 12.43 26.12 1.98
CA LEU A 215 11.60 25.61 0.89
C LEU A 215 10.27 26.38 0.78
N ARG A 216 9.65 26.71 1.93
CA ARG A 216 8.38 27.45 2.01
C ARG A 216 8.45 28.88 1.46
N LYS A 217 9.64 29.47 1.34
CA LYS A 217 9.82 30.78 0.71
C LYS A 217 9.50 30.79 -0.78
N THR A 218 9.59 29.64 -1.46
CA THR A 218 9.38 29.55 -2.92
C THR A 218 8.34 28.53 -3.34
N SER A 219 7.83 27.72 -2.41
CA SER A 219 6.95 26.60 -2.72
C SER A 219 5.87 26.47 -1.64
N SER A 220 4.65 26.11 -2.03
CA SER A 220 3.56 25.78 -1.11
C SER A 220 3.84 24.50 -0.31
N ALA A 221 3.15 24.32 0.83
CA ALA A 221 3.22 23.09 1.60
C ALA A 221 2.87 21.86 0.74
N ALA A 222 1.86 21.99 -0.14
CA ALA A 222 1.44 20.92 -1.03
C ALA A 222 2.51 20.55 -2.06
N GLU A 223 3.17 21.54 -2.67
CA GLU A 223 4.26 21.28 -3.62
C GLU A 223 5.45 20.60 -2.95
N ILE A 224 5.78 20.99 -1.72
CA ILE A 224 6.86 20.36 -0.94
C ILE A 224 6.52 18.90 -0.63
N GLU A 225 5.32 18.65 -0.08
CA GLU A 225 4.84 17.31 0.26
C GLU A 225 4.78 16.41 -0.98
N ALA A 226 4.25 16.91 -2.09
CA ALA A 226 4.14 16.16 -3.33
C ALA A 226 5.48 16.02 -4.09
N GLY A 227 6.50 16.80 -3.70
CA GLY A 227 7.79 16.84 -4.38
C GLY A 227 7.73 17.42 -5.79
N THR A 228 6.79 18.33 -6.07
CA THR A 228 6.57 18.94 -7.40
C THR A 228 7.27 20.30 -7.56
N PHE A 229 7.99 20.77 -6.56
CA PHE A 229 8.82 21.99 -6.62
C PHE A 229 10.15 21.77 -7.37
N ASP A 230 10.84 22.86 -7.73
CA ASP A 230 12.22 22.79 -8.26
C ASP A 230 13.20 22.33 -7.18
N LYS A 231 13.37 21.01 -7.09
CA LYS A 231 14.23 20.36 -6.09
C LYS A 231 15.66 20.88 -6.14
N ARG A 232 16.23 21.11 -7.32
CA ARG A 232 17.64 21.49 -7.44
C ARG A 232 17.87 22.88 -6.87
N ALA A 233 17.07 23.86 -7.29
CA ALA A 233 17.21 25.23 -6.81
C ALA A 233 16.91 25.33 -5.30
N ALA A 234 15.84 24.65 -4.86
CA ALA A 234 15.38 24.75 -3.49
C ALA A 234 16.30 24.03 -2.49
N ILE A 235 16.82 22.83 -2.83
CA ILE A 235 17.82 22.13 -2.01
C ILE A 235 19.11 22.93 -1.92
N SER A 236 19.58 23.53 -3.02
CA SER A 236 20.80 24.36 -2.99
C SER A 236 20.65 25.57 -2.06
N LYS A 237 19.48 26.21 -2.03
CA LYS A 237 19.19 27.31 -1.10
C LYS A 237 19.12 26.83 0.35
N ALA A 238 18.40 25.74 0.62
CA ALA A 238 18.30 25.15 1.95
C ALA A 238 19.69 24.73 2.48
N ASP A 239 20.54 24.12 1.65
CA ASP A 239 21.89 23.73 2.04
C ASP A 239 22.78 24.92 2.40
N LYS A 240 22.70 26.02 1.65
CA LYS A 240 23.46 27.25 1.93
C LYS A 240 23.01 27.90 3.24
N ALA A 241 21.70 27.97 3.49
CA ALA A 241 21.14 28.62 4.67
C ALA A 241 21.25 27.76 5.93
N CYS A 242 20.99 26.46 5.81
CA CYS A 242 20.86 25.52 6.93
C CYS A 242 22.08 24.62 7.11
N GLY A 243 23.09 24.67 6.22
CA GLY A 243 24.20 23.72 6.19
C GLY A 243 24.98 23.61 7.49
N LYS A 244 25.02 24.66 8.30
CA LYS A 244 25.66 24.67 9.64
C LYS A 244 24.94 23.77 10.66
N LEU A 245 23.66 23.47 10.43
CA LEU A 245 22.84 22.59 11.27
C LEU A 245 22.93 21.12 10.83
N LYS A 246 23.61 20.81 9.72
CA LYS A 246 23.78 19.42 9.31
C LYS A 246 24.55 18.67 10.39
N PRO A 247 24.03 17.53 10.87
CA PRO A 247 24.77 16.71 11.82
C PRO A 247 26.10 16.33 11.20
N SER A 248 27.18 16.51 11.96
CA SER A 248 28.50 16.05 11.57
C SER A 248 28.47 14.53 11.47
N MET A 249 28.19 14.01 10.27
CA MET A 249 28.28 12.59 10.01
C MET A 249 29.74 12.20 10.22
N LYS A 250 30.01 11.47 11.31
CA LYS A 250 31.29 10.78 11.44
C LYS A 250 31.35 9.78 10.29
N PRO A 251 32.33 9.87 9.37
CA PRO A 251 32.50 8.85 8.35
C PRO A 251 32.82 7.53 9.07
N GLY A 252 31.87 6.58 9.11
CA GLY A 252 32.15 5.21 9.56
C GLY A 252 31.12 4.48 10.42
N THR A 253 29.94 5.02 10.73
CA THR A 253 28.94 4.33 11.58
C THR A 253 27.55 4.16 10.96
N ALA A 254 27.47 4.19 9.62
CA ALA A 254 26.25 3.79 8.93
C ALA A 254 26.09 2.26 9.05
N THR A 255 25.45 1.80 10.13
CA THR A 255 24.85 0.47 10.16
C THR A 255 23.83 0.47 9.02
N PRO A 256 23.95 -0.42 8.02
CA PRO A 256 22.98 -0.50 6.95
C PRO A 256 21.59 -0.71 7.56
N PRO A 257 20.54 -0.04 7.05
CA PRO A 257 19.20 -0.23 7.57
C PRO A 257 18.83 -1.71 7.50
N ALA A 258 18.53 -2.29 8.66
CA ALA A 258 18.04 -3.66 8.74
C ALA A 258 16.69 -3.73 8.01
N GLY A 259 16.68 -4.37 6.85
CA GLY A 259 15.45 -4.69 6.12
C GLY A 259 14.97 -3.62 5.13
N ALA A 260 15.71 -3.45 4.03
CA ALA A 260 15.05 -3.17 2.75
C ALA A 260 14.89 -4.51 2.00
N PRO A 261 13.67 -4.96 1.66
CA PRO A 261 13.50 -6.14 0.82
C PRO A 261 14.18 -5.88 -0.54
N GLY A 262 15.13 -6.74 -0.89
CA GLY A 262 16.01 -6.57 -2.04
C GLY A 262 15.23 -6.60 -3.35
N THR A 263 15.25 -5.48 -4.09
CA THR A 263 15.04 -5.49 -5.54
C THR A 263 16.30 -6.07 -6.19
N SER A 264 16.34 -7.39 -6.34
CA SER A 264 17.33 -8.08 -7.15
C SER A 264 16.99 -7.85 -8.63
N GLY A 265 17.58 -6.81 -9.21
CA GLY A 265 17.55 -6.55 -10.65
C GLY A 265 18.69 -7.28 -11.33
N ALA A 266 18.37 -8.38 -12.00
CA ALA A 266 19.27 -9.09 -12.90
C ALA A 266 19.71 -8.16 -14.05
N GLN A 267 21.03 -8.04 -14.23
CA GLN A 267 21.63 -7.53 -15.46
C GLN A 267 21.58 -8.64 -16.51
N SER A 268 20.79 -8.47 -17.56
CA SER A 268 20.99 -9.18 -18.82
C SER A 268 21.90 -8.34 -19.72
N LYS A 269 22.89 -9.03 -20.28
CA LYS A 269 23.78 -8.54 -21.34
C LYS A 269 23.02 -8.26 -22.62
#